data_AF-S3VDC7-F1
#
_entry.id   AF-S3VDC7-F1
#
_cell.length_a   1.000
_cell.length_b   1.000
_cell.length_c   1.000
_cell.angle_alpha   90.00
_cell.angle_beta   90.00
_cell.angle_gamma   90.00
#
_symmetry.space_group_name_H-M   'P 1'
#
loop_
_entity.id
_entity.type
_entity.pdbx_description
1 polymer ?
#
loop_
_entity_poly.entity_id
_entity_poly.type
_entity_poly.pdbx_seq_one_letter_code
_entity_poly.pdbx_strand_id
1 'polypeptide(L)'
;MNRPPFAKIKSVKEFEAHYWYREELRRTCADLDIPLYGTKVDLEERLKTYIRSGDVEQIRKQLKPKISASKRRQKSPPKKITLNSKILSDGIRFDAVFREFCRAYYGGKKFSFTKTMAEAVRDAEKSGNLNLTVADLLRIYENPPSAPRPEDTVLRWNRFVKDFHADRKTHVFKKKLNIAAFLWGKVRDRSGSKRYNSDLLSEFSTEIARIEGSKK
;
A
#
# COMPACT_ATOMS: atom_id res chain seq x y z
N MET A 1 -4.91 14.79 -18.89
CA MET A 1 -4.03 14.83 -17.70
C MET A 1 -2.87 15.76 -18.00
N ASN A 2 -2.69 16.84 -17.24
CA ASN A 2 -1.64 17.84 -17.49
C ASN A 2 -0.42 17.64 -16.54
N ARG A 3 -0.05 16.37 -16.30
CA ARG A 3 1.08 16.01 -15.42
C ARG A 3 2.35 15.86 -16.27
N PRO A 4 3.47 16.52 -15.92
CA PRO A 4 4.72 16.36 -16.65
C PRO A 4 5.25 14.92 -16.56
N PRO A 5 5.96 14.43 -17.58
CA PRO A 5 6.71 13.17 -17.48
C PRO A 5 7.79 13.29 -16.39
N PHE A 6 8.14 12.16 -15.75
CA PHE A 6 9.10 12.17 -14.64
C PHE A 6 10.43 12.83 -14.99
N ALA A 7 10.91 12.64 -16.23
CA ALA A 7 12.16 13.24 -16.72
C ALA A 7 12.19 14.78 -16.66
N LYS A 8 11.03 15.45 -16.56
CA LYS A 8 10.94 16.91 -16.44
C LYS A 8 10.86 17.41 -15.00
N ILE A 9 10.73 16.50 -14.03
CA ILE A 9 10.60 16.84 -12.61
C ILE A 9 11.97 17.22 -12.05
N LYS A 10 12.07 18.41 -11.46
CA LYS A 10 13.35 18.94 -10.95
C LYS A 10 13.46 18.97 -9.44
N SER A 11 12.35 18.74 -8.73
CA SER A 11 12.33 18.81 -7.27
C SER A 11 11.40 17.79 -6.63
N VAL A 12 11.69 17.41 -5.38
CA VAL A 12 10.83 16.54 -4.60
C VAL A 12 9.45 17.16 -4.38
N LYS A 13 9.38 18.49 -4.20
CA LYS A 13 8.11 19.21 -4.02
C LYS A 13 7.21 19.08 -5.26
N GLU A 14 7.80 19.21 -6.45
CA GLU A 14 7.08 19.00 -7.71
C GLU A 14 6.64 17.54 -7.89
N PHE A 15 7.51 16.59 -7.57
CA PHE A 15 7.17 15.16 -7.60
C PHE A 15 5.97 14.84 -6.69
N GLU A 16 5.97 15.37 -5.47
CA GLU A 16 4.93 15.16 -4.46
C GLU A 16 3.61 15.86 -4.78
N ALA A 17 3.63 16.95 -5.55
CA ALA A 17 2.43 17.65 -5.99
C ALA A 17 1.53 16.77 -6.86
N HIS A 18 2.11 15.77 -7.52
CA HIS A 18 1.40 14.85 -8.39
C HIS A 18 1.15 13.50 -7.72
N TYR A 19 0.04 12.87 -8.08
CA TYR A 19 -0.23 11.50 -7.71
C TYR A 19 0.37 10.56 -8.76
N TRP A 20 1.09 9.55 -8.28
CA TRP A 20 1.68 8.50 -9.12
C TRP A 20 1.08 7.16 -8.77
N TYR A 21 0.75 6.35 -9.77
CA TYR A 21 0.38 4.96 -9.57
C TYR A 21 1.63 4.11 -9.32
N ARG A 22 1.48 3.01 -8.56
CA ARG A 22 2.60 2.11 -8.26
C ARG A 22 3.29 1.61 -9.53
N GLU A 23 2.53 1.26 -10.56
CA GLU A 23 3.10 0.76 -11.81
C GLU A 23 3.84 1.86 -12.59
N GLU A 24 3.40 3.11 -12.51
CA GLU A 24 4.13 4.25 -13.08
C GLU A 24 5.47 4.43 -12.38
N LEU A 25 5.45 4.45 -11.03
CA LEU A 25 6.66 4.53 -10.23
C LEU A 25 7.63 3.39 -10.55
N ARG A 26 7.10 2.17 -10.72
CA ARG A 26 7.89 1.00 -11.08
C ARG A 26 8.53 1.13 -12.46
N ARG A 27 7.78 1.64 -13.46
CA ARG A 27 8.32 1.90 -14.81
C ARG A 27 9.42 2.95 -14.76
N THR A 28 9.19 4.07 -14.07
CA THR A 28 10.21 5.10 -13.88
C THR A 28 11.46 4.55 -13.19
N CYS A 29 11.31 3.72 -12.15
CA CYS A 29 12.47 3.06 -11.55
C CYS A 29 13.21 2.15 -12.53
N ALA A 30 12.52 1.48 -13.46
CA ALA A 30 13.15 0.63 -14.47
C ALA A 30 13.92 1.46 -15.50
N ASP A 31 13.33 2.56 -15.96
CA ASP A 31 13.96 3.49 -16.91
C ASP A 31 15.23 4.13 -16.33
N LEU A 32 15.27 4.32 -15.01
CA LEU A 32 16.42 4.87 -14.27
C LEU A 32 17.41 3.80 -13.79
N ASP A 33 17.17 2.53 -14.12
CA ASP A 33 17.98 1.38 -13.68
C ASP A 33 18.20 1.32 -12.15
N ILE A 34 17.17 1.68 -11.39
CA ILE A 34 17.13 1.58 -9.91
C ILE A 34 16.21 0.44 -9.48
N PRO A 35 16.35 -0.09 -8.25
CA PRO A 35 15.60 -1.27 -7.84
C PRO A 35 14.07 -1.13 -7.96
N LEU A 36 13.40 -2.22 -8.34
CA LEU A 36 11.95 -2.25 -8.65
C LEU A 36 11.08 -2.90 -7.55
N TYR A 37 11.71 -3.46 -6.52
CA TYR A 37 10.99 -4.15 -5.44
C TYR A 37 10.49 -3.16 -4.39
N GLY A 38 9.52 -3.64 -3.61
CA GLY A 38 8.94 -2.94 -2.49
C GLY A 38 7.48 -2.51 -2.73
N THR A 39 6.98 -1.82 -1.71
CA THR A 39 5.69 -1.15 -1.71
C THR A 39 5.72 0.10 -2.58
N LYS A 40 4.55 0.72 -2.78
CA LYS A 40 4.46 2.03 -3.45
C LYS A 40 5.33 3.08 -2.74
N VAL A 41 5.37 3.03 -1.41
CA VAL A 41 6.13 3.97 -0.57
C VAL A 41 7.63 3.81 -0.81
N ASP A 42 8.12 2.56 -0.83
CA ASP A 42 9.55 2.29 -1.10
C ASP A 42 9.94 2.82 -2.49
N LEU A 43 9.06 2.73 -3.50
CA LEU A 43 9.30 3.29 -4.83
C LEU A 43 9.27 4.83 -4.83
N GLU A 44 8.29 5.46 -4.16
CA GLU A 44 8.24 6.93 -4.04
C GLU A 44 9.47 7.48 -3.32
N GLU A 45 9.89 6.86 -2.21
CA GLU A 45 11.08 7.27 -1.45
C GLU A 45 12.35 7.12 -2.29
N ARG A 46 12.49 6.01 -3.02
CA ARG A 46 13.61 5.78 -3.93
C ARG A 46 13.72 6.84 -5.01
N LEU A 47 12.60 7.24 -5.62
CA LEU A 47 12.58 8.31 -6.62
C LEU A 47 12.84 9.68 -5.99
N LYS A 48 12.39 9.95 -4.76
CA LYS A 48 12.75 11.19 -4.04
C LYS A 48 14.25 11.25 -3.77
N THR A 49 14.87 10.14 -3.37
CA THR A 49 16.33 10.07 -3.21
C THR A 49 17.02 10.33 -4.54
N TYR A 50 16.55 9.71 -5.63
CA TYR A 50 17.09 9.96 -6.97
C TYR A 50 17.00 11.45 -7.37
N ILE A 51 15.85 12.09 -7.15
CA ILE A 51 15.68 13.53 -7.44
C ILE A 51 16.64 14.41 -6.63
N ARG A 52 16.99 13.99 -5.39
CA ARG A 52 17.89 14.75 -4.51
C ARG A 52 19.37 14.59 -4.86
N SER A 53 19.81 13.36 -5.14
CA SER A 53 21.24 13.06 -5.28
C SER A 53 21.67 12.68 -6.70
N GLY A 54 20.77 12.18 -7.53
CA GLY A 54 21.10 11.55 -8.82
C GLY A 54 21.91 10.25 -8.70
N ASP A 55 22.28 9.83 -7.48
CA ASP A 55 23.21 8.73 -7.23
C ASP A 55 22.50 7.36 -7.25
N VAL A 56 22.50 6.75 -8.43
CA VAL A 56 21.94 5.42 -8.69
C VAL A 56 22.66 4.34 -7.86
N GLU A 57 23.97 4.44 -7.67
CA GLU A 57 24.76 3.44 -6.97
C GLU A 57 24.47 3.44 -5.47
N GLN A 58 24.35 4.63 -4.88
CA GLN A 58 23.90 4.77 -3.49
C GLN A 58 22.51 4.14 -3.30
N ILE A 59 21.58 4.42 -4.21
CA ILE A 59 20.22 3.87 -4.17
C ILE A 59 20.21 2.34 -4.25
N ARG A 60 21.07 1.76 -5.10
CA ARG A 60 21.22 0.30 -5.22
C ARG A 60 21.77 -0.35 -3.96
N LYS A 61 22.65 0.34 -3.23
CA LYS A 61 23.29 -0.14 -2.00
C LYS A 61 22.39 0.00 -0.75
N GLN A 62 21.68 1.11 -0.61
CA GLN A 62 20.98 1.45 0.65
C GLN A 62 19.70 0.64 0.94
N LEU A 63 19.08 0.01 -0.05
CA LEU A 63 17.67 -0.40 0.08
C LEU A 63 17.40 -1.90 -0.06
N LYS A 64 18.43 -2.75 -0.16
CA LYS A 64 18.23 -4.21 -0.26
C LYS A 64 17.75 -4.76 1.09
N PRO A 65 16.60 -5.46 1.15
CA PRO A 65 16.24 -6.18 2.35
C PRO A 65 17.34 -7.21 2.66
N LYS A 66 17.69 -7.37 3.94
CA LYS A 66 18.70 -8.36 4.35
C LYS A 66 18.31 -9.78 3.97
N ILE A 67 17.00 -10.04 3.87
CA ILE A 67 16.44 -11.29 3.35
C ILE A 67 15.75 -11.01 2.02
N SER A 68 16.23 -11.64 0.94
CA SER A 68 15.63 -11.46 -0.39
C SER A 68 14.33 -12.23 -0.55
N ALA A 69 13.38 -11.66 -1.29
CA ALA A 69 12.12 -12.32 -1.63
C ALA A 69 12.32 -13.62 -2.44
N SER A 70 13.38 -13.71 -3.25
CA SER A 70 13.74 -14.92 -4.00
C SER A 70 14.14 -16.07 -3.08
N LYS A 71 15.00 -15.80 -2.08
CA LYS A 71 15.43 -16.79 -1.08
C LYS A 71 14.25 -17.32 -0.26
N ARG A 72 13.23 -16.48 -0.03
CA ARG A 72 11.98 -16.90 0.61
C ARG A 72 11.12 -17.77 -0.31
N ARG A 73 10.99 -17.41 -1.59
CA ARG A 73 10.14 -18.13 -2.57
C ARG A 73 10.67 -19.52 -2.91
N GLN A 74 11.98 -19.74 -2.79
CA GLN A 74 12.60 -21.05 -3.01
C GLN A 74 12.31 -22.06 -1.89
N LYS A 75 11.85 -21.60 -0.72
CA LYS A 75 11.48 -22.50 0.38
C LYS A 75 10.08 -23.05 0.16
N SER A 76 9.96 -24.36 0.23
CA SER A 76 8.66 -25.03 0.29
C SER A 76 8.03 -24.72 1.65
N PRO A 77 6.78 -24.24 1.70
CA PRO A 77 6.09 -24.02 2.97
C PRO A 77 5.97 -25.34 3.74
N PRO A 78 5.97 -25.30 5.09
CA PRO A 78 5.90 -26.50 5.88
C PRO A 78 4.53 -27.17 5.71
N LYS A 79 4.50 -28.52 5.73
CA LYS A 79 3.26 -29.29 5.66
C LYS A 79 2.32 -29.03 6.85
N LYS A 80 2.87 -28.64 7.99
CA LYS A 80 2.12 -28.27 9.20
C LYS A 80 2.65 -26.95 9.75
N ILE A 81 1.74 -26.00 9.95
CA ILE A 81 2.04 -24.71 10.58
C ILE A 81 1.71 -24.83 12.08
N THR A 82 2.57 -24.27 12.92
CA THR A 82 2.39 -24.19 14.37
C THR A 82 2.63 -22.75 14.84
N LEU A 83 2.27 -22.46 16.09
CA LEU A 83 2.53 -21.14 16.70
C LEU A 83 4.04 -20.79 16.74
N ASN A 84 4.89 -21.80 16.89
CA ASN A 84 6.35 -21.63 16.96
C ASN A 84 7.02 -21.55 15.59
N SER A 85 6.29 -21.87 14.51
CA SER A 85 6.84 -21.82 13.17
C SER A 85 7.31 -20.40 12.83
N LYS A 86 8.50 -20.32 12.23
CA LYS A 86 9.17 -19.08 11.87
C LYS A 86 8.70 -18.63 10.49
N ILE A 87 8.19 -17.40 10.41
CA ILE A 87 7.57 -16.89 9.18
C ILE A 87 8.57 -16.89 8.01
N LEU A 88 9.76 -16.32 8.22
CA LEU A 88 10.78 -16.20 7.18
C LEU A 88 11.64 -17.45 7.03
N SER A 89 11.98 -18.12 8.13
CA SER A 89 12.87 -19.28 8.12
C SER A 89 12.18 -20.53 7.58
N ASP A 90 10.91 -20.74 7.91
CA ASP A 90 10.16 -21.91 7.44
C ASP A 90 9.48 -21.65 6.09
N GLY A 91 9.56 -20.42 5.57
CA GLY A 91 8.96 -20.07 4.28
C GLY A 91 7.44 -19.96 4.32
N ILE A 92 6.85 -19.64 5.48
CA ILE A 92 5.41 -19.39 5.61
C ILE A 92 5.05 -18.11 4.84
N ARG A 93 3.97 -18.16 4.08
CA ARG A 93 3.48 -17.05 3.27
C ARG A 93 2.04 -16.73 3.63
N PHE A 94 1.58 -15.56 3.22
CA PHE A 94 0.17 -15.17 3.35
C PHE A 94 -0.66 -15.81 2.24
N ASP A 95 -0.70 -17.13 2.24
CA ASP A 95 -1.41 -17.96 1.29
C ASP A 95 -2.62 -18.65 1.92
N ALA A 96 -3.25 -19.56 1.18
CA ALA A 96 -4.41 -20.31 1.64
C ALA A 96 -4.08 -21.19 2.85
N VAL A 97 -2.92 -21.86 2.84
CA VAL A 97 -2.49 -22.77 3.91
C VAL A 97 -2.36 -22.02 5.23
N PHE A 98 -1.67 -20.89 5.23
CA PHE A 98 -1.56 -20.09 6.46
C PHE A 98 -2.91 -19.51 6.90
N ARG A 99 -3.77 -19.12 5.95
CA ARG A 99 -5.12 -18.63 6.26
C ARG A 99 -5.97 -19.71 6.92
N GLU A 100 -5.91 -20.95 6.46
CA GLU A 100 -6.63 -22.08 7.05
C GLU A 100 -6.17 -22.36 8.47
N PHE A 101 -4.86 -22.34 8.72
CA PHE A 101 -4.31 -22.43 10.07
C PHE A 101 -4.90 -21.35 10.99
N CYS A 102 -4.89 -20.07 10.57
CA CYS A 102 -5.44 -18.98 11.37
C CYS A 102 -6.95 -19.14 11.62
N ARG A 103 -7.73 -19.59 10.62
CA ARG A 103 -9.16 -19.86 10.80
C ARG A 103 -9.40 -20.96 11.81
N ALA A 104 -8.65 -22.07 11.73
CA ALA A 104 -8.75 -23.16 12.69
C ALA A 104 -8.40 -22.69 14.10
N TYR A 105 -7.32 -21.91 14.24
CA TYR A 105 -6.90 -21.33 15.53
C TYR A 105 -7.99 -20.47 16.19
N TYR A 106 -8.73 -19.67 15.40
CA TYR A 106 -9.84 -18.85 15.89
C TYR A 106 -11.20 -19.56 15.88
N GLY A 107 -11.23 -20.89 15.79
CA GLY A 107 -12.48 -21.67 15.86
C GLY A 107 -13.40 -21.49 14.65
N GLY A 108 -12.85 -21.41 13.45
CA GLY A 108 -13.61 -21.29 12.20
C GLY A 108 -14.14 -19.90 11.89
N LYS A 109 -13.80 -18.88 12.70
CA LYS A 109 -14.20 -17.49 12.47
C LYS A 109 -13.62 -16.95 11.16
N LYS A 110 -14.31 -15.96 10.57
CA LYS A 110 -13.79 -15.20 9.43
C LYS A 110 -12.46 -14.56 9.83
N PHE A 111 -11.40 -14.93 9.13
CA PHE A 111 -10.06 -14.40 9.30
C PHE A 111 -9.56 -13.74 8.02
N SER A 112 -8.95 -12.57 8.17
CA SER A 112 -8.31 -11.81 7.10
C SER A 112 -6.95 -11.31 7.55
N PHE A 113 -5.92 -11.50 6.74
CA PHE A 113 -4.60 -10.91 7.00
C PHE A 113 -4.71 -9.39 7.07
N THR A 114 -4.12 -8.79 8.09
CA THR A 114 -4.13 -7.35 8.29
C THR A 114 -2.92 -6.70 7.65
N LYS A 115 -3.02 -5.39 7.41
CA LYS A 115 -1.89 -4.58 6.99
C LYS A 115 -0.73 -4.68 7.98
N THR A 116 -1.01 -4.61 9.28
CA THR A 116 -0.01 -4.65 10.36
C THR A 116 0.77 -5.96 10.41
N MET A 117 0.13 -7.10 10.13
CA MET A 117 0.83 -8.37 9.96
C MET A 117 1.80 -8.33 8.77
N ALA A 118 1.36 -7.80 7.62
CA ALA A 118 2.20 -7.70 6.43
C ALA A 118 3.39 -6.76 6.63
N GLU A 119 3.18 -5.71 7.40
CA GLU A 119 4.18 -4.75 7.82
C GLU A 119 5.24 -5.39 8.72
N ALA A 120 4.83 -6.15 9.73
CA ALA A 120 5.76 -6.86 10.62
C ALA A 120 6.68 -7.84 9.87
N VAL A 121 6.13 -8.57 8.88
CA VAL A 121 6.94 -9.45 8.02
C VAL A 121 7.96 -8.66 7.20
N ARG A 122 7.57 -7.50 6.64
CA ARG A 122 8.50 -6.64 5.88
C ARG A 122 9.59 -6.06 6.76
N ASP A 123 9.27 -5.65 7.98
CA ASP A 123 10.26 -5.11 8.92
C ASP A 123 11.25 -6.20 9.36
N ALA A 124 10.78 -7.43 9.54
CA ALA A 124 11.62 -8.59 9.76
C ALA A 124 12.54 -8.87 8.55
N GLU A 125 12.04 -8.76 7.31
CA GLU A 125 12.83 -8.90 6.09
C GLU A 125 13.92 -7.82 5.96
N LYS A 126 13.59 -6.56 6.30
CA LYS A 126 14.53 -5.42 6.29
C LYS A 126 15.60 -5.56 7.37
N SER A 127 15.20 -5.91 8.58
CA SER A 127 16.11 -6.05 9.74
C SER A 127 16.93 -7.35 9.73
N GLY A 128 16.50 -8.36 8.98
CA GLY A 128 17.09 -9.71 8.99
C GLY A 128 16.59 -10.59 10.14
N ASN A 129 15.46 -10.24 10.75
CA ASN A 129 14.90 -10.98 11.88
C ASN A 129 14.26 -12.29 11.43
N LEU A 130 15.00 -13.38 11.54
CA LEU A 130 14.54 -14.75 11.23
C LEU A 130 13.64 -15.37 12.32
N ASN A 131 13.48 -14.70 13.46
CA ASN A 131 12.82 -15.25 14.64
C ASN A 131 11.33 -14.91 14.73
N LEU A 132 10.80 -14.06 13.84
CA LEU A 132 9.38 -13.72 13.77
C LEU A 132 8.54 -15.00 13.63
N THR A 133 7.70 -15.29 14.62
CA THR A 133 6.85 -16.49 14.66
C THR A 133 5.43 -16.24 14.18
N VAL A 134 4.68 -17.31 13.96
CA VAL A 134 3.23 -17.26 13.81
C VAL A 134 2.54 -16.66 15.04
N ALA A 135 2.96 -17.04 16.25
CA ALA A 135 2.43 -16.47 17.49
C ALA A 135 2.59 -14.94 17.55
N ASP A 136 3.74 -14.43 17.12
CA ASP A 136 3.99 -12.98 17.07
C ASP A 136 3.04 -12.27 16.11
N LEU A 137 2.80 -12.85 14.93
CA LEU A 137 1.85 -12.28 13.97
C LEU A 137 0.40 -12.31 14.48
N LEU A 138 0.00 -13.35 15.21
CA LEU A 138 -1.33 -13.42 15.81
C LEU A 138 -1.49 -12.41 16.95
N ARG A 139 -0.44 -12.20 17.77
CA ARG A 139 -0.44 -11.14 18.78
C ARG A 139 -0.61 -9.75 18.17
N ILE A 140 0.03 -9.49 17.02
CA ILE A 140 -0.11 -8.25 16.24
C ILE A 140 -1.51 -8.14 15.62
N TYR A 141 -2.12 -9.26 15.24
CA TYR A 141 -3.49 -9.29 14.73
C TYR A 141 -4.49 -8.92 15.82
N GLU A 142 -4.30 -9.44 17.03
CA GLU A 142 -5.16 -9.18 18.20
C GLU A 142 -4.95 -7.78 18.77
N ASN A 143 -3.70 -7.30 18.78
CA ASN A 143 -3.31 -6.00 19.32
C ASN A 143 -2.56 -5.20 18.25
N PRO A 144 -3.26 -4.69 17.21
CA PRO A 144 -2.62 -3.93 16.16
C PRO A 144 -2.06 -2.60 16.72
N PRO A 145 -0.85 -2.19 16.30
CA PRO A 145 -0.31 -0.88 16.67
C PRO A 145 -1.28 0.24 16.29
N SER A 146 -1.53 1.18 17.22
CA SER A 146 -2.41 2.33 16.99
C SER A 146 -1.72 3.48 16.25
N ALA A 147 -0.38 3.51 16.26
CA ALA A 147 0.39 4.58 15.64
C ALA A 147 0.33 4.51 14.10
N PRO A 148 0.00 5.62 13.41
CA PRO A 148 0.03 5.66 11.95
C PRO A 148 1.46 5.52 11.45
N ARG A 149 1.67 4.69 10.44
CA ARG A 149 2.99 4.49 9.83
C ARG A 149 3.22 5.50 8.71
N PRO A 150 4.48 5.80 8.34
CA PRO A 150 4.77 6.64 7.17
C PRO A 150 4.05 6.15 5.91
N GLU A 151 3.89 4.83 5.74
CA GLU A 151 3.14 4.21 4.64
C GLU A 151 1.67 4.66 4.56
N ASP A 152 1.03 5.02 5.69
CA ASP A 152 -0.35 5.51 5.73
C ASP A 152 -0.52 6.90 5.10
N THR A 153 0.54 7.72 5.10
CA THR A 153 0.48 9.09 4.55
C THR A 153 0.53 9.11 3.02
N VAL A 154 1.15 8.11 2.39
CA VAL A 154 1.36 8.01 0.93
C VAL A 154 0.14 7.42 0.20
N LEU A 155 -0.72 6.67 0.91
CA LEU A 155 -1.90 6.02 0.36
C LEU A 155 -3.07 7.00 0.20
N ARG A 156 -2.84 8.07 -0.58
CA ARG A 156 -3.77 9.19 -0.78
C ARG A 156 -5.16 8.74 -1.24
N TRP A 157 -5.24 7.74 -2.13
CA TRP A 157 -6.52 7.12 -2.51
C TRP A 157 -7.22 6.42 -1.33
N ASN A 158 -6.52 5.57 -0.57
CA ASN A 158 -7.14 4.85 0.56
C ASN A 158 -7.63 5.83 1.63
N ARG A 159 -6.86 6.89 1.88
CA ARG A 159 -7.28 7.97 2.77
C ARG A 159 -8.51 8.68 2.22
N PHE A 160 -8.50 9.06 0.95
CA PHE A 160 -9.65 9.70 0.30
C PHE A 160 -10.92 8.86 0.42
N VAL A 161 -10.84 7.55 0.14
CA VAL A 161 -11.99 6.64 0.23
C VAL A 161 -12.46 6.48 1.67
N LYS A 162 -11.54 6.40 2.64
CA LYS A 162 -11.87 6.31 4.07
C LYS A 162 -12.58 7.58 4.54
N ASP A 163 -12.04 8.75 4.22
CA ASP A 163 -12.62 10.05 4.56
C ASP A 163 -14.00 10.22 3.88
N PHE A 164 -14.13 9.82 2.61
CA PHE A 164 -15.39 9.80 1.88
C PHE A 164 -16.44 8.91 2.57
N HIS A 165 -16.09 7.69 3.01
CA HIS A 165 -17.04 6.80 3.68
C HIS A 165 -17.37 7.23 5.11
N ALA A 166 -16.49 7.97 5.77
CA ALA A 166 -16.73 8.52 7.10
C ALA A 166 -17.75 9.67 7.08
N ASP A 167 -17.85 10.40 5.97
CA ASP A 167 -18.82 11.49 5.81
C ASP A 167 -20.25 10.96 5.70
N ARG A 168 -21.11 11.35 6.64
CA ARG A 168 -22.53 10.97 6.67
C ARG A 168 -23.27 11.38 5.40
N LYS A 169 -22.88 12.48 4.74
CA LYS A 169 -23.51 12.93 3.49
C LYS A 169 -23.37 11.93 2.36
N THR A 170 -22.33 11.10 2.38
CA THR A 170 -22.11 10.09 1.33
C THR A 170 -22.89 8.81 1.58
N HIS A 171 -23.54 8.67 2.74
CA HIS A 171 -24.19 7.42 3.13
C HIS A 171 -25.40 7.08 2.28
N VAL A 172 -26.04 8.10 1.72
CA VAL A 172 -27.21 8.01 0.85
C VAL A 172 -26.91 7.37 -0.50
N PHE A 173 -25.65 7.39 -0.95
CA PHE A 173 -25.28 6.88 -2.27
C PHE A 173 -25.20 5.35 -2.28
N LYS A 174 -25.68 4.74 -3.36
CA LYS A 174 -25.61 3.29 -3.56
C LYS A 174 -24.28 2.87 -4.19
N LYS A 175 -23.76 3.62 -5.17
CA LYS A 175 -22.51 3.32 -5.87
C LYS A 175 -21.32 4.12 -5.32
N LYS A 176 -21.15 4.06 -3.99
CA LYS A 176 -20.13 4.80 -3.23
C LYS A 176 -18.73 4.72 -3.83
N LEU A 177 -18.28 3.53 -4.21
CA LEU A 177 -16.93 3.35 -4.78
C LEU A 177 -16.77 3.99 -6.16
N ASN A 178 -17.79 3.92 -7.02
CA ASN A 178 -17.73 4.55 -8.34
C ASN A 178 -17.71 6.08 -8.22
N ILE A 179 -18.52 6.63 -7.30
CA ILE A 179 -18.53 8.06 -6.99
C ILE A 179 -17.19 8.48 -6.39
N ALA A 180 -16.68 7.75 -5.40
CA ALA A 180 -15.37 8.04 -4.80
C ALA A 180 -14.25 8.01 -5.86
N ALA A 181 -14.27 7.03 -6.78
CA ALA A 181 -13.30 6.93 -7.87
C ALA A 181 -13.39 8.12 -8.85
N PHE A 182 -14.62 8.54 -9.20
CA PHE A 182 -14.85 9.72 -10.02
C PHE A 182 -14.33 11.00 -9.37
N LEU A 183 -14.75 11.26 -8.11
CA LEU A 183 -14.33 12.44 -7.35
C LEU A 183 -12.82 12.46 -7.13
N TRP A 184 -12.24 11.30 -6.82
CA TRP A 184 -10.80 11.14 -6.75
C TRP A 184 -10.14 11.52 -8.08
N GLY A 185 -10.67 11.10 -9.22
CA GLY A 185 -10.18 11.51 -10.53
C GLY A 185 -10.10 13.02 -10.67
N LYS A 186 -11.15 13.74 -10.23
CA LYS A 186 -11.18 15.22 -10.25
C LYS A 186 -10.12 15.82 -9.34
N VAL A 187 -10.03 15.38 -8.09
CA VAL A 187 -9.07 15.91 -7.10
C VAL A 187 -7.62 15.55 -7.44
N ARG A 188 -7.40 14.36 -8.00
CA ARG A 188 -6.09 13.85 -8.43
C ARG A 188 -5.50 14.71 -9.55
N ASP A 189 -6.32 15.10 -10.51
CA ASP A 189 -5.86 15.77 -11.73
C ASP A 189 -5.73 17.30 -11.58
N ARG A 190 -6.27 17.88 -10.50
CA ARG A 190 -6.17 19.31 -10.15
C ARG A 190 -4.93 19.60 -9.31
N SER A 191 -4.42 20.84 -9.33
CA SER A 191 -3.47 21.31 -8.31
C SER A 191 -4.17 21.46 -6.94
N GLY A 192 -3.43 21.30 -5.84
CA GLY A 192 -3.98 21.43 -4.47
C GLY A 192 -4.18 20.11 -3.70
N SER A 193 -4.91 20.19 -2.59
CA SER A 193 -5.06 19.11 -1.60
C SER A 193 -5.63 17.82 -2.21
N LYS A 194 -4.95 16.69 -1.98
CA LYS A 194 -5.35 15.36 -2.46
C LYS A 194 -6.22 14.62 -1.44
N ARG A 195 -7.15 15.36 -0.83
CA ARG A 195 -8.02 14.90 0.26
C ARG A 195 -9.47 15.02 -0.13
N TYR A 196 -10.30 14.21 0.50
CA TYR A 196 -11.73 14.36 0.38
C TYR A 196 -12.19 15.62 1.13
N ASN A 197 -13.14 16.33 0.52
CA ASN A 197 -13.89 17.44 1.12
C ASN A 197 -15.35 17.27 0.70
N SER A 198 -16.29 17.48 1.62
CA SER A 198 -17.73 17.41 1.35
C SER A 198 -18.19 18.38 0.27
N ASP A 199 -17.48 19.49 0.03
CA ASP A 199 -17.81 20.46 -1.04
C ASP A 199 -17.76 19.83 -2.44
N LEU A 200 -16.99 18.75 -2.61
CA LEU A 200 -16.94 17.97 -3.85
C LEU A 200 -18.30 17.36 -4.19
N LEU A 201 -19.13 17.06 -3.19
CA LEU A 201 -20.47 16.51 -3.42
C LEU A 201 -21.39 17.54 -4.06
N SER A 202 -21.32 18.80 -3.62
CA SER A 202 -22.06 19.89 -4.23
C SER A 202 -21.51 20.26 -5.60
N GLU A 203 -20.18 20.36 -5.72
CA GLU A 203 -19.51 20.76 -6.96
C GLU A 203 -19.83 19.83 -8.13
N PHE A 204 -19.91 18.51 -7.90
CA PHE A 204 -20.19 17.51 -8.94
C PHE A 204 -21.53 16.80 -8.76
N SER A 205 -22.51 17.47 -8.14
CA SER A 205 -23.83 16.89 -7.85
C SER A 205 -24.50 16.28 -9.09
N THR A 206 -24.43 16.98 -10.23
CA THR A 206 -24.98 16.52 -11.52
C THR A 206 -24.34 15.21 -12.01
N GLU A 207 -23.01 15.11 -12.01
CA GLU A 207 -22.31 13.90 -12.45
C GLU A 207 -22.48 12.75 -11.47
N ILE A 208 -22.54 13.04 -10.16
CA ILE A 208 -22.83 12.04 -9.14
C ILE A 208 -24.22 11.43 -9.39
N ALA A 209 -25.24 12.27 -9.64
CA ALA A 209 -26.58 11.80 -9.95
C ALA A 209 -26.61 10.91 -11.20
N ARG A 210 -25.83 11.27 -12.23
CA ARG A 210 -25.69 10.45 -13.45
C ARG A 210 -25.03 9.09 -13.16
N ILE A 211 -23.99 9.06 -12.32
CA ILE A 211 -23.31 7.82 -11.92
C ILE A 211 -24.27 6.92 -11.14
N GLU A 212 -25.05 7.48 -10.22
CA GLU A 212 -26.08 6.74 -9.47
C GLU A 212 -27.15 6.17 -10.42
N GLY A 213 -27.63 6.96 -11.38
CA GLY A 213 -28.68 6.58 -12.33
C GLY A 213 -28.26 5.60 -13.44
N SER A 214 -26.97 5.46 -13.73
CA SER A 214 -26.50 4.52 -14.78
C SER A 214 -26.91 3.07 -14.47
N LYS A 215 -27.28 2.24 -15.43
CA LYS A 215 -27.43 0.79 -15.17
C LYS A 215 -26.05 0.14 -15.07
N LYS A 216 -25.95 -0.88 -14.23
CA LYS A 216 -24.71 -1.57 -13.85
C LYS A 216 -24.13 -2.33 -15.04
#